data_AF-A0A0C9YB40-F1
#
_entry.id   AF-A0A0C9YB40-F1
#
_cell.length_a   1.000
_cell.length_b   1.000
_cell.length_c   1.000
_cell.angle_alpha   90.00
_cell.angle_beta   90.00
_cell.angle_gamma   90.00
#
_symmetry.space_group_name_H-M   'P 1'
#
loop_
_entity.id
_entity.type
_entity.pdbx_description
1 polymer ?
#
loop_
_entity_poly.entity_id
_entity_poly.type
_entity_poly.pdbx_seq_one_letter_code
_entity_poly.pdbx_strand_id
1 'polypeptide(L)'
;MLFAGGPATEGPGMVVSNELKEPICSHHDIERDSVKHYKHAVKLYEGLAKRASNNGYVVDLFAGCPDQVGLLEMKSLPNFTNGIIVLSDWFVTSNFQQSFLHIFNKDDQDFLEMGFNAMFDIQTTKELKVSGLIGHVISAGKKLACVGETEIGIGQTSAWRLNAITLL
;
A
#
# COMPACT_ATOMS: atom_id res chain seq x y z
N MET A 1 2.32 -9.88 5.15
CA MET A 1 1.01 -10.46 4.80
C MET A 1 0.04 -10.44 5.98
N LEU A 2 -1.06 -9.71 5.85
CA LEU A 2 -2.21 -9.67 6.79
C LEU A 2 -3.43 -10.30 6.09
N PHE A 3 -4.14 -11.19 6.78
CA PHE A 3 -5.41 -11.75 6.32
C PHE A 3 -6.55 -11.23 7.20
N ALA A 4 -7.51 -10.52 6.62
CA ALA A 4 -8.62 -9.88 7.31
C ALA A 4 -9.97 -10.45 6.82
N GLY A 5 -10.76 -10.95 7.77
CA GLY A 5 -12.12 -11.46 7.52
C GLY A 5 -13.24 -10.46 7.84
N GLY A 6 -12.89 -9.20 8.09
CA GLY A 6 -13.79 -8.15 8.53
C GLY A 6 -13.03 -6.88 8.94
N PRO A 7 -13.75 -5.79 9.28
CA PRO A 7 -13.13 -4.55 9.71
C PRO A 7 -12.55 -4.67 11.12
N ALA A 8 -11.55 -3.86 11.44
CA ALA A 8 -11.07 -3.72 12.81
C ALA A 8 -12.15 -3.01 13.66
N THR A 9 -12.63 -3.66 14.72
CA THR A 9 -13.69 -3.11 15.57
C THR A 9 -13.23 -2.66 16.96
N GLU A 10 -11.94 -2.86 17.25
CA GLU A 10 -11.33 -2.49 18.52
C GLU A 10 -9.92 -1.92 18.32
N GLY A 11 -9.48 -1.14 19.31
CA GLY A 11 -8.13 -0.60 19.34
C GLY A 11 -7.94 0.67 18.48
N PRO A 12 -6.68 1.12 18.33
CA PRO A 12 -6.37 2.41 17.73
C PRO A 12 -6.63 2.48 16.22
N GLY A 13 -6.81 1.32 15.56
CA GLY A 13 -7.06 1.19 14.13
C GLY A 13 -8.51 0.87 13.79
N MET A 14 -9.43 1.06 14.75
CA MET A 14 -10.85 0.76 14.62
C MET A 14 -11.47 1.50 13.43
N VAL A 15 -12.22 0.78 12.60
CA VAL A 15 -12.90 1.23 11.38
C VAL A 15 -14.39 1.44 11.62
N VAL A 16 -15.00 0.56 12.43
CA VAL A 16 -16.42 0.60 12.82
C VAL A 16 -16.53 0.07 14.25
N SER A 17 -17.55 0.47 15.02
CA SER A 17 -17.76 -0.12 16.35
C SER A 17 -18.31 -1.55 16.27
N ASN A 18 -18.40 -2.23 17.42
CA ASN A 18 -19.05 -3.53 17.54
C ASN A 18 -20.59 -3.46 17.45
N GLU A 19 -21.20 -2.27 17.35
CA GLU A 19 -22.66 -2.12 17.27
C GLU A 19 -23.17 -2.32 15.84
N LEU A 20 -23.85 -3.44 15.53
CA LEU A 20 -24.35 -3.73 14.17
C LEU A 20 -25.35 -2.70 13.60
N LYS A 21 -25.93 -1.84 14.44
CA LYS A 21 -26.78 -0.71 14.00
C LYS A 21 -25.96 0.43 13.39
N GLU A 22 -24.66 0.48 13.65
CA GLU A 22 -23.72 1.42 13.06
C GLU A 22 -23.18 0.82 11.75
N PRO A 23 -23.51 1.39 10.58
CA PRO A 23 -23.00 0.88 9.32
C PRO A 23 -21.51 1.22 9.15
N ILE A 24 -20.79 0.39 8.40
CA ILE A 24 -19.45 0.73 7.92
C ILE A 24 -19.57 1.93 6.97
N CYS A 25 -18.62 2.87 7.05
CA CYS A 25 -18.71 4.11 6.28
C CYS A 25 -18.79 3.88 4.77
N SER A 26 -19.63 4.68 4.10
CA SER A 26 -19.73 4.73 2.65
C SER A 26 -19.02 5.96 2.08
N HIS A 27 -18.86 6.02 0.75
CA HIS A 27 -18.38 7.23 0.07
C HIS A 27 -19.24 8.47 0.39
N HIS A 28 -20.56 8.29 0.48
CA HIS A 28 -21.47 9.36 0.81
C HIS A 28 -21.28 9.89 2.25
N ASP A 29 -20.94 9.01 3.20
CA ASP A 29 -20.63 9.42 4.57
C ASP A 29 -19.32 10.21 4.64
N ILE A 30 -18.31 9.80 3.85
CA ILE A 30 -17.04 10.52 3.72
C ILE A 30 -17.26 11.92 3.13
N GLU A 31 -18.06 12.04 2.07
CA GLU A 31 -18.39 13.33 1.44
C GLU A 31 -19.07 14.30 2.41
N ARG A 32 -19.90 13.79 3.32
CA ARG A 32 -20.58 14.58 4.35
C ARG A 32 -19.79 14.76 5.64
N ASP A 33 -18.53 14.29 5.69
CA ASP A 33 -17.68 14.24 6.88
C ASP A 33 -18.34 13.52 8.09
N SER A 34 -19.25 12.59 7.82
CA SER A 34 -19.96 11.79 8.81
C SER A 34 -19.20 10.49 9.15
N VAL A 35 -17.89 10.60 9.36
CA VAL A 35 -16.97 9.46 9.50
C VAL A 35 -16.22 9.48 10.83
N LYS A 36 -16.85 8.90 11.87
CA LYS A 36 -16.36 8.96 13.27
C LYS A 36 -14.96 8.38 13.46
N HIS A 37 -14.66 7.27 12.79
CA HIS A 37 -13.44 6.49 13.04
C HIS A 37 -12.33 6.74 12.01
N TYR A 38 -12.72 7.12 10.79
CA TYR A 38 -11.86 7.20 9.61
C TYR A 38 -10.55 7.97 9.85
N LYS A 39 -10.62 9.22 10.30
CA LYS A 39 -9.43 10.09 10.45
C LYS A 39 -8.43 9.53 11.47
N HIS A 40 -8.90 8.89 12.53
CA HIS A 40 -8.04 8.29 13.56
C HIS A 40 -7.35 7.02 13.02
N ALA A 41 -8.13 6.13 12.39
CA ALA A 41 -7.62 4.90 11.81
C ALA A 41 -6.59 5.16 10.69
N VAL A 42 -6.89 6.08 9.76
CA VAL A 42 -5.94 6.49 8.69
C VAL A 42 -4.62 6.96 9.30
N LYS A 43 -4.67 7.81 10.33
CA LYS A 43 -3.46 8.32 10.98
C LYS A 43 -2.61 7.20 11.58
N LEU A 44 -3.24 6.19 12.20
CA LEU A 44 -2.51 5.02 12.71
C LEU A 44 -1.83 4.27 11.56
N TYR A 45 -2.59 3.87 10.54
CA TYR A 45 -2.08 3.02 9.46
C TYR A 45 -1.03 3.74 8.61
N GLU A 46 -1.15 5.05 8.38
CA GLU A 46 -0.08 5.85 7.77
C GLU A 46 1.20 5.87 8.62
N GLY A 47 1.07 5.94 9.94
CA GLY A 47 2.21 5.84 10.86
C GLY A 47 2.90 4.48 10.76
N LEU A 48 2.12 3.41 10.71
CA LEU A 48 2.62 2.04 10.51
C LEU A 48 3.27 1.88 9.13
N ALA A 49 2.64 2.41 8.08
CA ALA A 49 3.13 2.37 6.71
C ALA A 49 4.50 3.04 6.58
N LYS A 50 4.65 4.26 7.12
CA LYS A 50 5.94 4.98 7.17
C LYS A 50 7.00 4.21 7.94
N ARG A 51 6.64 3.57 9.05
CA ARG A 51 7.57 2.76 9.85
C ARG A 51 8.01 1.51 9.09
N ALA A 52 7.07 0.78 8.48
CA ALA A 52 7.36 -0.42 7.69
C ALA A 52 8.22 -0.07 6.47
N SER A 53 7.81 0.96 5.73
CA SER A 53 8.48 1.36 4.50
C SER A 53 9.91 1.80 4.73
N ASN A 54 10.15 2.61 5.76
CA ASN A 54 11.50 3.08 6.11
C ASN A 54 12.46 1.96 6.53
N ASN A 55 11.94 0.88 7.12
CA ASN A 55 12.72 -0.28 7.54
C ASN A 55 12.86 -1.36 6.45
N GLY A 56 12.36 -1.13 5.23
CA GLY A 56 12.45 -2.11 4.15
C GLY A 56 11.45 -3.28 4.27
N TYR A 57 10.43 -3.17 5.12
CA TYR A 57 9.39 -4.20 5.25
C TYR A 57 8.25 -4.01 4.26
N VAL A 58 7.59 -5.11 3.93
CA VAL A 58 6.45 -5.18 3.00
C VAL A 58 5.19 -5.58 3.75
N VAL A 59 4.07 -4.92 3.44
CA VAL A 59 2.78 -5.19 4.06
C VAL A 59 1.71 -5.44 3.01
N ASP A 60 1.40 -6.72 2.82
CA ASP A 60 0.30 -7.19 1.96
C ASP A 60 -1.01 -7.30 2.75
N LEU A 61 -2.13 -7.02 2.09
CA LEU A 61 -3.48 -7.07 2.63
C LEU A 61 -4.34 -8.06 1.84
N PHE A 62 -4.76 -9.14 2.49
CA PHE A 62 -5.66 -10.15 1.96
C PHE A 62 -7.00 -10.04 2.69
N ALA A 63 -8.04 -9.60 1.98
CA ALA A 63 -9.38 -9.44 2.51
C ALA A 63 -10.29 -10.56 2.00
N GLY A 64 -10.94 -11.26 2.92
CA GLY A 64 -11.87 -12.35 2.66
C GLY A 64 -13.16 -12.11 3.45
N CYS A 65 -13.98 -11.15 3.02
CA CYS A 65 -15.19 -10.73 3.71
C CYS A 65 -16.28 -10.31 2.71
N PRO A 66 -17.54 -10.73 2.91
CA PRO A 66 -18.66 -10.24 2.09
C PRO A 66 -18.99 -8.76 2.30
N ASP A 67 -18.43 -8.14 3.33
CA ASP A 67 -18.59 -6.71 3.65
C ASP A 67 -17.22 -6.01 3.63
N GLN A 68 -17.20 -4.70 3.86
CA GLN A 68 -15.97 -3.91 3.89
C GLN A 68 -15.05 -4.31 5.06
N VAL A 69 -13.74 -4.35 4.80
CA VAL A 69 -12.72 -4.67 5.83
C VAL A 69 -11.92 -3.47 6.33
N GLY A 70 -12.22 -2.26 5.83
CA GLY A 70 -11.43 -1.05 6.14
C GLY A 70 -10.16 -0.90 5.29
N LEU A 71 -10.21 -1.32 4.02
CA LEU A 71 -9.09 -1.11 3.08
C LEU A 71 -8.78 0.37 2.87
N LEU A 72 -9.78 1.25 2.97
CA LEU A 72 -9.59 2.68 2.77
C LEU A 72 -8.63 3.26 3.82
N GLU A 73 -8.79 2.86 5.08
CA GLU A 73 -7.96 3.25 6.21
C GLU A 73 -6.56 2.62 6.10
N MET A 74 -6.49 1.37 5.64
CA MET A 74 -5.26 0.58 5.58
C MET A 74 -4.43 0.76 4.30
N LYS A 75 -4.97 1.39 3.24
CA LYS A 75 -4.35 1.46 1.90
C LYS A 75 -2.91 1.99 1.89
N SER A 76 -2.54 2.82 2.87
CA SER A 76 -1.18 3.36 2.97
C SER A 76 -0.14 2.26 3.19
N LEU A 77 -0.48 1.16 3.87
CA LEU A 77 0.41 0.04 4.16
C LEU A 77 0.99 -0.58 2.87
N PRO A 78 0.18 -1.13 1.94
CA PRO A 78 0.69 -1.66 0.67
C PRO A 78 1.21 -0.54 -0.23
N ASN A 79 0.56 0.63 -0.29
CA ASN A 79 0.99 1.70 -1.20
C ASN A 79 2.41 2.23 -0.88
N PHE A 80 2.80 2.32 0.38
CA PHE A 80 4.15 2.78 0.78
C PHE A 80 5.20 1.67 0.71
N THR A 81 4.78 0.40 0.75
CA THR A 81 5.70 -0.74 0.83
C THR A 81 5.73 -1.57 -0.45
N ASN A 82 4.97 -1.16 -1.47
CA ASN A 82 4.68 -1.94 -2.66
C ASN A 82 4.16 -3.36 -2.35
N GLY A 83 3.38 -3.48 -1.27
CA GLY A 83 2.68 -4.72 -0.92
C GLY A 83 1.43 -4.92 -1.77
N ILE A 84 0.89 -6.14 -1.73
CA ILE A 84 -0.25 -6.55 -2.56
C ILE A 84 -1.56 -6.31 -1.80
N ILE A 85 -2.63 -5.95 -2.51
CA ILE A 85 -4.02 -5.99 -2.01
C ILE A 85 -4.78 -7.05 -2.80
N VAL A 86 -5.34 -8.04 -2.12
CA VAL A 86 -6.29 -9.00 -2.69
C VAL A 86 -7.60 -8.86 -1.93
N LEU A 87 -8.67 -8.49 -2.64
CA LEU A 87 -10.02 -8.41 -2.08
C LEU A 87 -10.88 -9.54 -2.65
N SER A 88 -11.52 -10.28 -1.76
CA SER A 88 -12.43 -11.39 -2.07
C SER A 88 -13.54 -11.46 -1.04
N ASP A 89 -14.68 -12.03 -1.42
CA ASP A 89 -15.79 -12.28 -0.48
C ASP A 89 -15.43 -13.35 0.55
N TRP A 90 -14.64 -14.36 0.14
CA TRP A 90 -14.21 -15.47 1.00
C TRP A 90 -12.84 -16.02 0.57
N PHE A 91 -12.06 -16.45 1.54
CA PHE A 91 -10.76 -17.09 1.30
C PHE A 91 -10.84 -18.46 0.60
N VAL A 92 -12.03 -19.08 0.56
CA VAL A 92 -12.25 -20.37 -0.11
C VAL A 92 -12.56 -20.23 -1.59
N THR A 93 -12.73 -19.01 -2.10
CA THR A 93 -13.00 -18.80 -3.53
C THR A 93 -11.78 -19.17 -4.37
N SER A 94 -12.02 -19.73 -5.56
CA SER A 94 -10.95 -20.02 -6.52
C SER A 94 -10.14 -18.78 -6.86
N ASN A 95 -10.79 -17.62 -6.99
CA ASN A 95 -10.13 -16.36 -7.29
C ASN A 95 -9.10 -16.01 -6.20
N PHE A 96 -9.48 -16.08 -4.92
CA PHE A 96 -8.53 -15.82 -3.84
C PHE A 96 -7.38 -16.82 -3.85
N GLN A 97 -7.67 -18.12 -3.92
CA GLN A 97 -6.66 -19.18 -3.86
C GLN A 97 -5.64 -19.06 -4.99
N GLN A 98 -6.10 -18.82 -6.23
CA GLN A 98 -5.22 -18.66 -7.38
C GLN A 98 -4.41 -17.37 -7.29
N SER A 99 -5.02 -16.24 -6.93
CA SER A 99 -4.30 -14.98 -6.73
C SER A 99 -3.24 -15.09 -5.63
N PHE A 100 -3.53 -15.78 -4.54
CA PHE A 100 -2.57 -16.00 -3.46
C PHE A 100 -1.39 -16.86 -3.90
N LEU A 101 -1.65 -17.95 -4.62
CA LEU A 101 -0.59 -18.83 -5.15
C LEU A 101 0.30 -18.11 -6.16
N HIS A 102 -0.27 -17.24 -7.00
CA HIS A 102 0.47 -16.49 -8.02
C HIS A 102 1.57 -15.60 -7.44
N ILE A 103 1.39 -15.11 -6.20
CA ILE A 103 2.41 -14.31 -5.50
C ILE A 103 3.70 -15.11 -5.31
N PHE A 104 3.60 -16.44 -5.17
CA PHE A 104 4.73 -17.34 -4.97
C PHE A 104 5.14 -18.06 -6.25
N ASN A 105 4.79 -17.50 -7.41
CA ASN A 105 5.32 -17.96 -8.68
C ASN A 105 6.84 -17.98 -8.66
N LYS A 106 7.39 -18.91 -9.43
CA LYS A 106 8.82 -19.12 -9.54
C LYS A 106 9.26 -19.10 -10.99
N ASP A 107 10.48 -18.64 -11.20
CA ASP A 107 11.15 -18.65 -12.50
C ASP A 107 11.66 -20.05 -12.89
N ASP A 108 12.27 -20.15 -14.08
CA ASP A 108 12.88 -21.38 -14.61
C ASP A 108 14.00 -21.96 -13.71
N GLN A 109 14.50 -21.17 -12.74
CA GLN A 109 15.54 -21.55 -11.79
C GLN A 109 14.98 -21.89 -10.41
N ASP A 110 13.66 -21.97 -10.25
CA ASP A 110 12.95 -22.25 -9.00
C ASP A 110 13.09 -21.14 -7.92
N PHE A 111 13.46 -19.92 -8.31
CA PHE A 111 13.44 -18.74 -7.44
C PHE A 111 12.10 -18.01 -7.51
N LEU A 112 11.65 -17.44 -6.40
CA LEU A 112 10.43 -16.63 -6.38
C LEU A 112 10.59 -15.39 -7.29
N GLU A 113 9.56 -15.07 -8.07
CA GLU A 113 9.49 -13.91 -8.98
C GLU A 113 9.29 -12.57 -8.23
N MET A 114 9.93 -12.41 -7.08
CA MET A 114 9.84 -11.23 -6.22
C MET A 114 11.23 -10.75 -5.80
N GLY A 115 11.43 -9.44 -5.86
CA GLY A 115 12.60 -8.76 -5.33
C GLY A 115 12.23 -7.88 -4.15
N PHE A 116 13.17 -7.68 -3.23
CA PHE A 116 12.97 -6.86 -2.04
C PHE A 116 14.06 -5.79 -1.90
N ASN A 117 13.71 -4.69 -1.24
CA ASN A 117 14.62 -3.59 -0.91
C ASN A 117 15.39 -3.05 -2.13
N ALA A 118 14.67 -2.84 -3.23
CA ALA A 118 15.22 -2.31 -4.47
C ALA A 118 15.41 -0.78 -4.39
N MET A 119 16.43 -0.31 -5.09
CA MET A 119 16.76 1.10 -5.22
C MET A 119 16.64 1.51 -6.69
N PHE A 120 15.76 2.46 -6.99
CA PHE A 120 15.54 2.98 -8.32
C PHE A 120 16.14 4.39 -8.43
N ASP A 121 17.17 4.54 -9.27
CA ASP A 121 17.95 5.76 -9.43
C ASP A 121 17.86 6.24 -10.88
N ILE A 122 17.47 7.49 -11.09
CA ILE A 122 17.37 8.10 -12.41
C ILE A 122 18.53 9.07 -12.62
N GLN A 123 19.23 8.86 -13.72
CA GLN A 123 20.24 9.78 -14.23
C GLN A 123 19.81 10.30 -15.59
N THR A 124 19.97 11.60 -15.80
CA THR A 124 19.60 12.28 -17.04
C THR A 124 20.75 13.14 -17.54
N THR A 125 20.69 13.52 -18.82
CA THR A 125 21.55 14.60 -19.33
C THR A 125 21.18 15.94 -18.68
N LYS A 126 22.02 16.95 -18.86
CA LYS A 126 21.89 18.23 -18.13
C LYS A 126 20.57 18.96 -18.44
N GLU A 127 20.06 18.78 -19.64
CA GLU A 127 18.89 19.44 -20.22
C GLU A 127 17.57 18.81 -19.75
N LEU A 128 17.60 17.56 -19.27
CA LEU A 128 16.41 16.85 -18.83
C LEU A 128 16.35 16.82 -17.30
N LYS A 129 15.19 17.22 -16.76
CA LYS A 129 14.92 17.23 -15.32
C LYS A 129 13.82 16.23 -14.95
N VAL A 130 13.91 15.70 -13.74
CA VAL A 130 12.98 14.73 -13.17
C VAL A 130 12.04 15.46 -12.20
N SER A 131 10.75 15.43 -12.49
CA SER A 131 9.72 16.06 -11.66
C SER A 131 9.27 15.19 -10.49
N GLY A 132 9.36 13.87 -10.64
CA GLY A 132 9.00 12.91 -9.58
C GLY A 132 8.50 11.59 -10.16
N LEU A 133 7.99 10.73 -9.26
CA LEU A 133 7.47 9.40 -9.59
C LEU A 133 6.07 9.23 -8.99
N ILE A 134 5.13 8.68 -9.77
CA ILE A 134 3.80 8.28 -9.29
C ILE A 134 3.76 6.75 -9.28
N GLY A 135 3.61 6.16 -8.09
CA GLY A 135 3.62 4.72 -7.92
C GLY A 135 3.87 4.32 -6.47
N HIS A 136 3.99 3.02 -6.22
CA HIS A 136 4.17 2.46 -4.88
C HIS A 136 5.65 2.48 -4.49
N VAL A 137 6.14 3.67 -4.16
CA VAL A 137 7.54 3.90 -3.82
C VAL A 137 7.67 4.86 -2.64
N ILE A 138 8.87 4.96 -2.08
CA ILE A 138 9.22 6.02 -1.13
C ILE A 138 10.45 6.79 -1.61
N SER A 139 10.50 8.10 -1.35
CA SER A 139 11.65 8.91 -1.70
C SER A 139 12.91 8.44 -0.96
N ALA A 140 14.05 8.38 -1.66
CA ALA A 140 15.36 8.17 -1.04
C ALA A 140 16.07 9.49 -0.72
N GLY A 141 15.45 10.65 -1.02
CA GLY A 141 16.00 11.97 -0.69
C GLY A 141 17.30 12.33 -1.43
N LYS A 142 17.59 11.66 -2.56
CA LYS A 142 18.79 11.92 -3.35
C LYS A 142 18.59 13.16 -4.21
N LYS A 143 19.24 14.27 -3.85
CA LYS A 143 19.16 15.52 -4.60
C LYS A 143 20.36 15.68 -5.53
N LEU A 144 20.09 15.67 -6.83
CA LEU A 144 21.09 15.87 -7.89
C LEU A 144 20.67 17.02 -8.81
N ALA A 145 21.58 17.44 -9.70
CA ALA A 145 21.31 18.47 -10.70
C ALA A 145 20.18 18.09 -11.69
N CYS A 146 19.81 16.81 -11.78
CA CYS A 146 18.70 16.35 -12.59
C CYS A 146 17.33 16.52 -11.92
N VAL A 147 17.25 16.90 -10.64
CA VAL A 147 15.95 17.14 -9.98
C VAL A 147 15.37 18.47 -10.46
N GLY A 148 14.14 18.43 -10.96
CA GLY A 148 13.42 19.61 -11.44
C GLY A 148 12.77 20.42 -10.31
N GLU A 149 12.47 21.68 -10.57
CA GLU A 149 11.74 22.55 -9.63
C GLU A 149 10.26 22.14 -9.52
N THR A 150 9.65 21.75 -10.63
CA THR A 150 8.26 21.27 -10.67
C THR A 150 8.17 19.87 -10.09
N GLU A 151 7.44 19.71 -8.99
CA GLU A 151 7.19 18.42 -8.35
C GLU A 151 5.90 17.76 -8.86
N ILE A 152 5.97 16.47 -9.19
CA ILE A 152 4.81 15.64 -9.57
C ILE A 152 4.90 14.31 -8.82
N GLY A 153 3.88 13.98 -8.02
CA GLY A 153 3.86 12.74 -7.23
C GLY A 153 4.90 12.77 -6.10
N ILE A 154 5.73 11.74 -6.02
CA ILE A 154 6.85 11.66 -5.07
C ILE A 154 8.08 12.26 -5.75
N GLY A 155 8.28 13.57 -5.61
CA GLY A 155 9.38 14.30 -6.26
C GLY A 155 10.48 14.73 -5.30
N GLN A 156 11.16 15.83 -5.66
CA GLN A 156 12.29 16.41 -4.93
C GLN A 156 13.46 15.42 -4.66
N THR A 157 13.55 14.39 -5.49
CA THR A 157 14.57 13.34 -5.45
C THR A 157 14.80 12.81 -6.87
N SER A 158 15.99 12.29 -7.14
CA SER A 158 16.28 11.52 -8.36
C SER A 158 16.25 10.02 -8.11
N ALA A 159 15.89 9.60 -6.89
CA ALA A 159 15.96 8.20 -6.51
C ALA A 159 14.88 7.81 -5.48
N TRP A 160 14.38 6.58 -5.60
CA TRP A 160 13.29 6.01 -4.80
C TRP A 160 13.63 4.60 -4.33
N ARG A 161 13.11 4.21 -3.16
CA ARG A 161 13.16 2.83 -2.68
C ARG A 161 11.84 2.12 -2.97
N LEU A 162 11.95 0.85 -3.31
CA LEU A 162 10.83 -0.07 -3.51
C LEU A 162 11.06 -1.27 -2.59
N ASN A 163 10.16 -1.47 -1.62
CA ASN A 163 10.38 -2.51 -0.62
C ASN A 163 10.08 -3.91 -1.17
N ALA A 164 9.13 -4.02 -2.10
CA ALA A 164 8.90 -5.19 -2.95
C ALA A 164 8.90 -4.76 -4.42
N ILE A 165 9.24 -5.67 -5.32
CA ILE A 165 9.02 -5.60 -6.76
C ILE A 165 8.68 -7.00 -7.26
N THR A 166 7.82 -7.11 -8.28
CA THR A 166 7.60 -8.37 -9.00
C THR A 166 8.41 -8.31 -10.28
N LEU A 167 9.18 -9.37 -10.56
CA LEU A 167 9.97 -9.49 -11.78
C LEU A 167 9.07 -10.16 -12.83
N LEU A 168 8.82 -9.47 -13.93
CA LEU A 168 8.08 -9.99 -15.10
C LEU A 168 9.03 -10.70 -16.07
#